data_AF-A0A7J0GMF7-F1
#
_entry.id   AF-A0A7J0GMF7-F1
#
_cell.length_a   1.000
_cell.length_b   1.000
_cell.length_c   1.000
_cell.angle_alpha   90.00
_cell.angle_beta   90.00
_cell.angle_gamma   90.00
#
_symmetry.space_group_name_H-M   'P 1'
#
loop_
_entity.id
_entity.type
_entity.pdbx_description
1 polymer ?
#
loop_
_entity_poly.entity_id
_entity_poly.type
_entity_poly.pdbx_seq_one_letter_code
_entity_poly.pdbx_strand_id
1 'polypeptide(L)'
;MVLKHSDGLDIMLMTLGTIGCVADGASMSSIMLVLSNLMNGYASSYLTLQEINKYALDLLYVAVGVGSGAFLEGFCWARTAERQTSRLRTKYLQAVLRQEVGFFDTYQGASMTSQVVSSISTDMLIILGVLTEKVPNFIMNIAMFMTAQMTAVYLCWRLAIVAIPAVLMLIIPGLVYGKLLTDVGEKIQEAYTVAGGIVEQALSSIRTVYSYVREDHTAQSYSDALEPILNLGSKQGLMKGMAIGSVGIAYAVWALQGWYGSILVTEKGVKGGNAFTAGVCIVYGGL
;
A
#
# COMPACT_ATOMS: atom_id res chain seq x y z
N MET A 1 -10.64 7.17 16.10
CA MET A 1 -10.02 7.71 17.33
C MET A 1 -8.83 8.64 17.03
N VAL A 2 -8.04 8.41 15.97
CA VAL A 2 -6.92 9.27 15.52
C VAL A 2 -7.37 10.64 14.97
N LEU A 3 -8.48 10.70 14.22
CA LEU A 3 -8.99 11.95 13.62
C LEU A 3 -9.83 12.84 14.56
N LYS A 4 -10.03 12.42 15.82
CA LYS A 4 -10.85 13.17 16.79
C LYS A 4 -10.19 14.49 17.24
N HIS A 5 -8.93 14.70 16.85
CA HIS A 5 -8.08 15.83 17.20
C HIS A 5 -7.85 16.80 16.02
N SER A 6 -8.65 16.67 14.95
CA SER A 6 -8.54 17.48 13.74
C SER A 6 -9.18 18.87 13.92
N ASP A 7 -8.38 19.93 13.73
CA ASP A 7 -8.91 21.30 13.63
C ASP A 7 -9.59 21.51 12.27
N GLY A 8 -10.39 22.58 12.12
CA GLY A 8 -11.00 22.93 10.84
C GLY A 8 -9.99 23.08 9.68
N LEU A 9 -8.76 23.53 9.96
CA LEU A 9 -7.68 23.59 8.97
C LEU A 9 -7.16 22.21 8.56
N ASP A 10 -7.09 21.26 9.48
CA ASP A 10 -6.65 19.90 9.18
C ASP A 10 -7.71 19.18 8.34
N ILE A 11 -9.01 19.40 8.64
CA ILE A 11 -10.11 18.91 7.81
C ILE A 11 -10.03 19.49 6.38
N MET A 12 -9.78 20.80 6.25
CA MET A 12 -9.64 21.44 4.94
C MET A 12 -8.45 20.86 4.15
N LEU A 13 -7.28 20.70 4.78
CA LEU A 13 -6.11 20.09 4.16
C LEU A 13 -6.37 18.63 3.76
N MET A 14 -7.04 17.85 4.61
CA MET A 14 -7.43 16.48 4.27
C MET A 14 -8.36 16.45 3.06
N THR A 15 -9.39 17.31 3.00
CA THR A 15 -10.29 17.35 1.83
C THR A 15 -9.55 17.71 0.55
N LEU A 16 -8.66 18.70 0.59
CA LEU A 16 -7.86 19.09 -0.58
C LEU A 16 -6.90 17.97 -0.99
N GLY A 17 -6.27 17.31 -0.02
CA GLY A 17 -5.41 16.16 -0.23
C GLY A 17 -6.15 14.99 -0.87
N THR A 18 -7.38 14.69 -0.43
CA THR A 18 -8.21 13.64 -1.05
C THR A 18 -8.60 13.95 -2.49
N ILE A 19 -8.83 15.22 -2.83
CA ILE A 19 -9.07 15.63 -4.22
C ILE A 19 -7.80 15.39 -5.06
N GLY A 20 -6.63 15.70 -4.48
CA GLY A 20 -5.32 15.36 -5.05
C GLY A 20 -5.17 13.85 -5.32
N CYS A 21 -5.48 13.00 -4.32
CA CYS A 21 -5.44 11.53 -4.47
C CYS A 21 -6.33 11.03 -5.61
N VAL A 22 -7.51 11.63 -5.80
CA VAL A 22 -8.42 11.26 -6.89
C VAL A 22 -7.85 11.68 -8.25
N ALA A 23 -7.24 12.86 -8.32
CA ALA A 23 -6.57 13.34 -9.54
C ALA A 23 -5.35 12.46 -9.89
N ASP A 24 -4.55 12.07 -8.89
CA ASP A 24 -3.39 11.20 -9.10
C ASP A 24 -3.83 9.76 -9.47
N GLY A 25 -4.87 9.23 -8.83
CA GLY A 25 -5.46 7.94 -9.22
C GLY A 25 -6.00 7.93 -10.66
N ALA A 26 -6.47 9.07 -11.17
CA ALA A 26 -6.94 9.21 -12.55
C ALA A 26 -5.81 9.35 -13.59
N SER A 27 -4.55 9.45 -13.15
CA SER A 27 -3.39 9.71 -14.02
C SER A 27 -3.24 8.71 -15.15
N MET A 28 -3.22 7.42 -14.80
CA MET A 28 -3.02 6.33 -15.75
C MET A 28 -4.15 6.29 -16.79
N SER A 29 -5.40 6.41 -16.35
CA SER A 29 -6.58 6.46 -17.23
C SER A 29 -6.52 7.63 -18.21
N SER A 30 -6.09 8.81 -17.73
CA SER A 30 -5.99 10.03 -18.54
C SER A 30 -4.91 9.91 -19.61
N ILE A 31 -3.72 9.42 -19.25
CA ILE A 31 -2.61 9.17 -20.19
C ILE A 31 -3.05 8.15 -21.25
N MET A 32 -3.71 7.08 -20.81
CA MET A 32 -4.15 5.98 -21.67
C MET A 32 -5.26 6.41 -22.66
N LEU A 33 -6.11 7.38 -22.30
CA LEU A 33 -7.07 8.00 -23.21
C LEU A 33 -6.40 8.80 -24.33
N VAL A 34 -5.41 9.62 -24.00
CA VAL A 34 -4.65 10.38 -25.01
C VAL A 34 -3.88 9.41 -25.92
N LEU A 35 -3.28 8.38 -25.33
CA LEU A 35 -2.56 7.34 -26.08
C LEU A 35 -3.50 6.56 -27.01
N SER A 36 -4.74 6.26 -26.58
CA SER A 36 -5.76 5.64 -27.44
C SER A 36 -6.00 6.46 -28.71
N ASN A 37 -6.17 7.76 -28.54
CA ASN A 37 -6.43 8.68 -29.65
C ASN A 37 -5.23 8.76 -30.61
N LEU A 38 -4.00 8.79 -30.07
CA LEU A 38 -2.77 8.74 -30.84
C LEU A 38 -2.67 7.43 -31.66
N MET A 39 -2.90 6.28 -31.03
CA MET A 39 -2.86 4.96 -31.69
C MET A 39 -3.91 4.86 -32.81
N ASN A 40 -5.12 5.39 -32.56
CA ASN A 40 -6.18 5.43 -33.56
C ASN A 40 -5.85 6.36 -34.74
N GLY A 41 -5.19 7.49 -34.48
CA GLY A 41 -4.69 8.39 -35.52
C GLY A 41 -3.68 7.69 -36.41
N TYR A 42 -2.67 7.06 -35.79
CA TYR A 42 -1.63 6.30 -36.50
C TYR A 42 -2.20 5.13 -37.33
N ALA A 43 -3.22 4.46 -36.82
CA ALA A 43 -3.85 3.33 -37.52
C ALA A 43 -4.71 3.73 -38.74
N SER A 44 -5.15 4.99 -38.82
CA SER A 44 -6.08 5.46 -39.87
C SER A 44 -5.41 6.25 -40.99
N SER A 45 -4.33 6.97 -40.73
CA SER A 45 -3.59 7.75 -41.74
C SER A 45 -2.16 8.03 -41.29
N TYR A 46 -1.31 8.48 -42.22
CA TYR A 46 -0.01 9.05 -41.86
C TYR A 46 -0.23 10.31 -41.02
N LEU A 47 0.25 10.31 -39.78
CA LEU A 47 0.10 11.45 -38.89
C LEU A 47 0.82 12.68 -39.47
N THR A 48 0.09 13.78 -39.56
CA THR A 48 0.70 15.06 -39.91
C THR A 48 1.46 15.65 -38.71
N LEU A 49 2.47 16.48 -38.98
CA LEU A 49 3.27 17.11 -37.91
C LEU A 49 2.40 17.94 -36.94
N GLN A 50 1.29 18.49 -37.43
CA GLN A 50 0.32 19.25 -36.63
C GLN A 50 -0.47 18.37 -35.66
N GLU A 51 -0.88 17.17 -36.07
CA GLU A 51 -1.57 16.21 -35.20
C GLU A 51 -0.65 15.68 -34.11
N ILE A 52 0.62 15.41 -34.45
CA ILE A 52 1.62 14.99 -33.46
C ILE A 52 1.82 16.08 -32.40
N ASN A 53 1.94 17.36 -32.82
CA ASN A 53 2.08 18.47 -31.88
C ASN A 53 0.84 18.64 -30.99
N LYS A 54 -0.36 18.40 -31.54
CA LYS A 54 -1.60 18.41 -30.75
C LYS A 54 -1.60 17.32 -29.68
N TYR A 55 -1.27 16.07 -30.03
CA TYR A 55 -1.20 14.98 -29.05
C TYR A 55 -0.10 15.20 -28.00
N ALA A 56 1.04 15.77 -28.40
CA ALA A 56 2.11 16.14 -27.48
C ALA A 56 1.66 17.23 -26.47
N LEU A 57 0.91 18.23 -26.95
CA LEU A 57 0.30 19.25 -26.07
C LEU A 57 -0.76 18.64 -25.15
N ASP A 58 -1.62 17.75 -25.64
CA ASP A 58 -2.61 17.05 -24.80
C ASP A 58 -1.93 16.24 -23.68
N LEU A 59 -0.84 15.53 -23.99
CA LEU A 59 -0.03 14.84 -22.97
C LEU A 59 0.62 15.81 -21.98
N LEU A 60 1.09 16.97 -22.44
CA LEU A 60 1.65 17.99 -21.56
C LEU A 60 0.59 18.55 -20.60
N TYR A 61 -0.62 18.83 -21.09
CA TYR A 61 -1.72 19.30 -20.24
C TYR A 61 -2.13 18.26 -19.20
N VAL A 62 -2.20 16.98 -19.59
CA VAL A 62 -2.45 15.88 -18.64
C VAL A 62 -1.32 15.79 -17.61
N ALA A 63 -0.05 15.88 -18.03
CA ALA A 63 1.10 15.82 -17.13
C ALA A 63 1.11 16.96 -16.11
N VAL A 64 0.79 18.20 -16.54
CA VAL A 64 0.68 19.35 -15.63
C VAL A 64 -0.51 19.18 -14.67
N GLY A 65 -1.66 18.73 -15.17
CA GLY A 65 -2.84 18.48 -14.34
C GLY A 65 -2.60 17.42 -13.27
N VAL A 66 -2.14 16.24 -13.68
CA VAL A 66 -1.79 15.13 -12.78
C VAL A 66 -0.66 15.53 -11.83
N GLY A 67 0.42 16.13 -12.34
CA GLY A 67 1.55 16.55 -11.52
C GLY A 67 1.16 17.57 -10.45
N SER A 68 0.27 18.51 -10.77
CA SER A 68 -0.28 19.44 -9.78
C SER A 68 -1.17 18.74 -8.75
N GLY A 69 -1.96 17.74 -9.16
CA GLY A 69 -2.79 16.92 -8.27
C GLY A 69 -1.96 16.09 -7.28
N ALA A 70 -0.96 15.37 -7.80
CA ALA A 70 -0.02 14.57 -6.99
C ALA A 70 0.80 15.44 -6.02
N PHE A 71 1.20 16.65 -6.46
CA PHE A 71 1.87 17.61 -5.58
C PHE A 71 0.94 18.09 -4.45
N LEU A 72 -0.31 18.44 -4.78
CA LEU A 72 -1.31 18.85 -3.78
C LEU A 72 -1.62 17.73 -2.78
N GLU A 73 -1.74 16.49 -3.25
CA GLU A 73 -1.87 15.30 -2.42
C GLU A 73 -0.72 15.20 -1.41
N GLY A 74 0.51 15.10 -1.91
CA GLY A 74 1.69 14.91 -1.07
C GLY A 74 1.88 16.04 -0.08
N PHE A 75 1.70 17.29 -0.53
CA PHE A 75 1.84 18.46 0.33
C PHE A 75 0.78 18.50 1.43
N CYS A 76 -0.50 18.30 1.10
CA CYS A 76 -1.60 18.41 2.06
C CYS A 76 -1.57 17.28 3.09
N TRP A 77 -1.28 16.05 2.66
CA TRP A 77 -1.18 14.91 3.57
C TRP A 77 0.07 14.99 4.46
N ALA A 78 1.23 15.37 3.93
CA ALA A 78 2.43 15.57 4.74
C ALA A 78 2.22 16.66 5.81
N ARG A 79 1.65 17.81 5.42
CA ARG A 79 1.35 18.90 6.36
C ARG A 79 0.35 18.50 7.43
N THR A 80 -0.70 17.77 7.06
CA THR A 80 -1.69 17.27 8.02
C THR A 80 -1.05 16.28 8.99
N ALA A 81 -0.24 15.35 8.48
CA ALA A 81 0.44 14.34 9.28
C ALA A 81 1.41 14.97 10.29
N GLU A 82 2.23 15.95 9.87
CA GLU A 82 3.12 16.68 10.77
C GLU A 82 2.37 17.40 11.90
N ARG A 83 1.29 18.11 11.56
CA ARG A 83 0.46 18.84 12.54
C ARG A 83 -0.18 17.89 13.55
N GLN A 84 -0.78 16.80 13.08
CA GLN A 84 -1.43 15.80 13.93
C GLN A 84 -0.42 15.10 14.84
N THR A 85 0.71 14.64 14.29
CA THR A 85 1.76 13.96 15.06
C THR A 85 2.38 14.89 16.10
N SER A 86 2.64 16.17 15.75
CA SER A 86 3.16 17.14 16.73
C SER A 86 2.18 17.37 17.89
N ARG A 87 0.88 17.52 17.61
CA ARG A 87 -0.15 17.71 18.64
C ARG A 87 -0.31 16.49 19.52
N LEU A 88 -0.31 15.31 18.91
CA LEU A 88 -0.40 14.04 19.62
C LEU A 88 0.81 13.90 20.55
N ARG A 89 2.02 14.21 20.09
CA ARG A 89 3.24 14.21 20.90
C ARG A 89 3.14 15.15 22.10
N THR A 90 2.66 16.39 21.91
CA THR A 90 2.49 17.35 23.02
C THR A 90 1.44 16.88 24.02
N LYS A 91 0.27 16.45 23.57
CA LYS A 91 -0.81 15.97 24.46
C LYS A 91 -0.41 14.72 25.22
N TYR A 92 0.31 13.82 24.56
CA TYR A 92 0.82 12.62 25.18
C TYR A 92 1.85 12.97 26.27
N LEU A 93 2.84 13.82 25.96
CA LEU A 93 3.81 14.26 26.97
C LEU A 93 3.14 14.95 28.16
N GLN A 94 2.12 15.78 27.89
CA GLN A 94 1.33 16.43 28.95
C GLN A 94 0.57 15.40 29.81
N ALA A 95 0.04 14.33 29.21
CA ALA A 95 -0.63 13.26 29.95
C ALA A 95 0.35 12.48 30.84
N VAL A 96 1.54 12.13 30.30
CA VAL A 96 2.59 11.43 31.07
C VAL A 96 3.06 12.26 32.26
N LEU A 97 3.26 13.57 32.08
CA LEU A 97 3.70 14.48 33.16
C LEU A 97 2.62 14.73 34.22
N ARG A 98 1.35 14.44 33.94
CA ARG A 98 0.23 14.56 34.89
C ARG A 98 -0.04 13.27 35.66
N GLN A 99 0.65 12.20 35.31
CA GLN A 99 0.47 10.90 35.93
C GLN A 99 1.07 10.90 37.34
N GLU A 100 0.42 10.20 38.27
CA GLU A 100 0.89 10.11 39.65
C GLU A 100 2.20 9.32 39.79
N VAL A 101 2.97 9.59 40.84
CA VAL A 101 4.24 8.90 41.10
C VAL A 101 4.05 7.39 41.23
N GLY A 102 2.91 6.95 41.79
CA GLY A 102 2.54 5.53 41.91
C GLY A 102 2.44 4.79 40.56
N PHE A 103 2.13 5.48 39.46
CA PHE A 103 2.16 4.89 38.11
C PHE A 103 3.59 4.54 37.69
N PHE A 104 4.57 5.38 38.04
CA PHE A 104 5.98 5.10 37.77
C PHE A 104 6.54 4.04 38.74
N ASP A 105 6.01 3.96 39.97
CA ASP A 105 6.45 2.97 40.98
C ASP A 105 5.93 1.55 40.73
N THR A 106 4.74 1.41 40.11
CA THR A 106 4.14 0.10 39.78
C THR A 106 4.93 -0.64 38.70
N TYR A 107 5.70 0.10 37.88
CA TYR A 107 6.53 -0.45 36.81
C TYR A 107 8.03 -0.33 37.20
N GLN A 108 8.47 -1.21 38.11
CA GLN A 108 9.84 -1.28 38.63
C GLN A 108 10.87 -1.67 37.55
N GLY A 109 11.38 -0.69 36.81
CA GLY A 109 12.52 -0.87 35.89
C GLY A 109 13.25 0.46 35.66
N ALA A 110 14.55 0.49 35.96
CA ALA A 110 15.43 1.68 36.02
C ALA A 110 15.69 2.41 34.66
N SER A 111 14.77 2.31 33.70
CA SER A 111 14.87 2.94 32.37
C SER A 111 13.50 3.41 31.82
N MET A 112 12.44 3.43 32.63
CA MET A 112 11.08 3.76 32.15
C MET A 112 10.98 5.13 31.49
N THR A 113 11.66 6.18 31.98
CA THR A 113 11.55 7.51 31.35
C THR A 113 12.13 7.52 29.93
N SER A 114 13.29 6.89 29.70
CA SER A 114 13.89 6.81 28.37
C SER A 114 13.15 5.83 27.46
N GLN A 115 12.63 4.73 28.01
CA GLN A 115 11.91 3.70 27.27
C GLN A 115 10.49 4.13 26.89
N VAL A 116 9.78 4.83 27.78
CA VAL A 116 8.49 5.45 27.47
C VAL A 116 8.69 6.53 26.41
N VAL A 117 9.68 7.42 26.57
CA VAL A 117 9.97 8.47 25.58
C VAL A 117 10.39 7.88 24.22
N SER A 118 11.18 6.80 24.19
CA SER A 118 11.60 6.15 22.95
C SER A 118 10.47 5.38 22.27
N SER A 119 9.66 4.63 23.03
CA SER A 119 8.46 3.95 22.50
C SER A 119 7.46 4.94 21.94
N ILE A 120 7.19 6.06 22.63
CA ILE A 120 6.31 7.12 22.10
C ILE A 120 6.87 7.68 20.81
N SER A 121 8.18 8.01 20.76
CA SER A 121 8.77 8.55 19.54
C SER A 121 8.64 7.57 18.38
N THR A 122 8.74 6.26 18.66
CA THR A 122 8.58 5.20 17.67
C THR A 122 7.12 5.10 17.20
N ASP A 123 6.16 5.06 18.12
CA ASP A 123 4.73 5.02 17.82
C ASP A 123 4.27 6.24 17.01
N MET A 124 4.80 7.42 17.34
CA MET A 124 4.52 8.66 16.61
C MET A 124 5.08 8.63 15.18
N LEU A 125 6.25 8.03 14.96
CA LEU A 125 6.81 7.84 13.62
C LEU A 125 5.96 6.86 12.80
N ILE A 126 5.46 5.79 13.43
CA ILE A 126 4.54 4.84 12.78
C ILE A 126 3.25 5.56 12.37
N ILE A 127 2.65 6.35 13.27
CA ILE A 127 1.44 7.14 12.97
C ILE A 127 1.70 8.14 11.84
N LEU A 128 2.84 8.83 11.87
CA LEU A 128 3.24 9.77 10.82
C LEU A 128 3.34 9.06 9.45
N GLY A 129 3.97 7.88 9.40
CA GLY A 129 4.08 7.08 8.19
C GLY A 129 2.73 6.61 7.66
N VAL A 130 1.83 6.20 8.55
CA VAL A 130 0.47 5.80 8.17
C VAL A 130 -0.31 6.97 7.58
N LEU A 131 -0.27 8.16 8.21
CA LEU A 131 -1.00 9.34 7.72
C LEU A 131 -0.41 9.92 6.43
N THR A 132 0.92 9.91 6.28
CA THR A 132 1.60 10.53 5.13
C THR A 132 1.58 9.63 3.91
N GLU A 133 1.68 8.30 4.08
CA GLU A 133 1.89 7.38 2.98
C GLU A 133 0.75 6.37 2.82
N LYS A 134 0.31 5.70 3.89
CA LYS A 134 -0.63 4.57 3.75
C LYS A 134 -2.06 5.02 3.47
N VAL A 135 -2.54 6.07 4.12
CA VAL A 135 -3.90 6.61 3.90
C VAL A 135 -4.05 7.21 2.49
N PRO A 136 -3.13 8.07 2.00
CA PRO A 136 -3.26 8.66 0.66
C PRO A 136 -3.18 7.60 -0.43
N ASN A 137 -2.20 6.69 -0.36
CA ASN A 137 -2.08 5.58 -1.32
C ASN A 137 -3.33 4.70 -1.35
N PHE A 138 -3.97 4.45 -0.21
CA PHE A 138 -5.22 3.68 -0.17
C PHE A 138 -6.34 4.38 -0.94
N ILE A 139 -6.50 5.70 -0.75
CA ILE A 139 -7.52 6.50 -1.45
C ILE A 139 -7.19 6.59 -2.95
N MET A 140 -5.92 6.84 -3.28
CA MET A 140 -5.42 6.87 -4.66
C MET A 140 -5.69 5.54 -5.37
N ASN A 141 -5.38 4.39 -4.75
CA ASN A 141 -5.63 3.07 -5.36
C ASN A 141 -7.11 2.79 -5.58
N ILE A 142 -8.00 3.21 -4.66
CA ILE A 142 -9.45 3.12 -4.88
C ILE A 142 -9.88 4.01 -6.04
N ALA A 143 -9.39 5.25 -6.11
CA ALA A 143 -9.69 6.17 -7.19
C ALA A 143 -9.18 5.65 -8.54
N MET A 144 -7.98 5.05 -8.56
CA MET A 144 -7.39 4.42 -9.74
C MET A 144 -8.24 3.24 -10.21
N PHE A 145 -8.65 2.34 -9.33
CA PHE A 145 -9.56 1.24 -9.67
C PHE A 145 -10.85 1.78 -10.30
N MET A 146 -11.51 2.75 -9.65
CA MET A 146 -12.78 3.29 -10.13
C MET A 146 -12.64 3.99 -11.49
N THR A 147 -11.65 4.87 -11.63
CA THR A 147 -11.44 5.64 -12.87
C THR A 147 -11.01 4.75 -14.02
N ALA A 148 -10.19 3.73 -13.78
CA ALA A 148 -9.74 2.80 -14.81
C ALA A 148 -10.89 1.91 -15.32
N GLN A 149 -11.75 1.41 -14.42
CA GLN A 149 -12.93 0.64 -14.83
C GLN A 149 -13.95 1.50 -15.59
N MET A 150 -14.21 2.74 -15.13
CA MET A 150 -15.09 3.68 -15.85
C MET A 150 -14.56 3.99 -17.26
N THR A 151 -13.26 4.25 -17.38
CA THR A 151 -12.59 4.56 -18.66
C THR A 151 -12.66 3.36 -19.61
N ALA A 152 -12.47 2.15 -19.11
CA ALA A 152 -12.54 0.94 -19.92
C ALA A 152 -13.96 0.66 -20.46
N VAL A 153 -14.99 0.84 -19.61
CA VAL A 153 -16.39 0.70 -20.03
C VAL A 153 -16.76 1.77 -21.07
N TYR A 154 -16.29 3.00 -20.90
CA TYR A 154 -16.52 4.11 -21.85
C TYR A 154 -15.92 3.83 -23.23
N LEU A 155 -14.68 3.32 -23.30
CA LEU A 155 -14.00 3.06 -24.56
C LEU A 155 -14.50 1.79 -25.27
N CYS A 156 -14.69 0.71 -24.52
CA CYS A 156 -15.09 -0.58 -25.09
C CYS A 156 -15.86 -1.43 -24.08
N TRP A 157 -17.16 -1.12 -23.91
CA TRP A 157 -18.04 -1.85 -22.99
C TRP A 157 -18.07 -3.37 -23.22
N ARG A 158 -17.95 -3.83 -24.48
CA ARG A 158 -17.93 -5.27 -24.83
C ARG A 158 -16.70 -5.99 -24.29
N LEU A 159 -15.54 -5.34 -24.34
CA LEU A 159 -14.30 -5.88 -23.79
C LEU A 159 -14.30 -5.78 -22.25
N ALA A 160 -14.85 -4.69 -21.71
CA ALA A 160 -14.95 -4.49 -20.27
C ALA A 160 -15.78 -5.57 -19.57
N ILE A 161 -16.93 -5.95 -20.11
CA ILE A 161 -17.77 -7.02 -19.53
C ILE A 161 -17.03 -8.35 -19.41
N VAL A 162 -16.19 -8.68 -20.40
CA VAL A 162 -15.42 -9.94 -20.38
C VAL A 162 -14.25 -9.87 -19.41
N ALA A 163 -13.63 -8.70 -19.26
CA ALA A 163 -12.42 -8.54 -18.48
C ALA A 163 -12.65 -8.19 -16.99
N ILE A 164 -13.81 -7.64 -16.61
CA ILE A 164 -14.17 -7.41 -15.19
C ILE A 164 -14.14 -8.71 -14.36
N PRO A 165 -14.77 -9.84 -14.79
CA PRO A 165 -14.65 -11.11 -14.10
C PRO A 165 -13.20 -11.62 -14.00
N ALA A 166 -12.40 -11.37 -15.03
CA ALA A 166 -11.00 -11.75 -15.06
C ALA A 166 -10.16 -10.99 -14.02
N VAL A 167 -10.48 -9.71 -13.75
CA VAL A 167 -9.88 -8.93 -12.65
C VAL A 167 -10.29 -9.45 -11.29
N LEU A 168 -11.56 -9.83 -11.08
CA LEU A 168 -11.98 -10.44 -9.82
C LEU A 168 -11.19 -11.72 -9.51
N MET A 169 -10.83 -12.48 -10.56
CA MET A 169 -9.98 -13.66 -10.44
C MET A 169 -8.54 -13.33 -9.99
N LEU A 170 -8.04 -12.11 -10.24
CA LEU A 170 -6.74 -11.63 -9.74
C LEU A 170 -6.80 -11.18 -8.26
N ILE A 171 -7.92 -10.59 -7.85
CA ILE A 171 -8.11 -10.08 -6.48
C ILE A 171 -8.22 -11.22 -5.46
N ILE A 172 -8.88 -12.33 -5.83
CA ILE A 172 -9.16 -13.46 -4.92
C ILE A 172 -7.86 -14.06 -4.33
N PRO A 173 -6.83 -14.43 -5.12
CA PRO A 173 -5.55 -14.89 -4.57
C PRO A 173 -4.91 -13.88 -3.62
N GLY A 174 -4.92 -12.59 -3.97
CA GLY A 174 -4.36 -11.53 -3.13
C GLY A 174 -5.01 -11.46 -1.75
N LEU A 175 -6.34 -11.55 -1.69
CA LEU A 175 -7.08 -11.54 -0.42
C LEU A 175 -6.85 -12.81 0.40
N VAL A 176 -6.83 -13.99 -0.24
CA VAL A 176 -6.65 -15.28 0.43
C VAL A 176 -5.23 -15.40 0.98
N TYR A 177 -4.20 -15.16 0.14
CA TYR A 177 -2.82 -15.19 0.58
C TYR A 177 -2.52 -14.09 1.59
N GLY A 178 -3.09 -12.89 1.42
CA GLY A 178 -2.97 -11.79 2.37
C GLY A 178 -3.42 -12.19 3.77
N LYS A 179 -4.62 -12.75 3.91
CA LYS A 179 -5.12 -13.25 5.21
C LYS A 179 -4.24 -14.36 5.79
N LEU A 180 -3.87 -15.36 4.98
CA LEU A 180 -3.01 -16.45 5.45
C LEU A 180 -1.63 -15.95 5.90
N LEU A 181 -1.08 -14.94 5.22
CA LEU A 181 0.19 -14.30 5.59
C LEU A 181 0.09 -13.52 6.89
N THR A 182 -1.03 -12.83 7.14
CA THR A 182 -1.30 -12.15 8.40
C THR A 182 -1.42 -13.15 9.54
N ASP A 183 -2.23 -14.21 9.38
CA ASP A 183 -2.42 -15.25 10.41
C ASP A 183 -1.09 -15.95 10.80
N VAL A 184 -0.22 -16.20 9.81
CA VAL A 184 1.11 -16.78 10.06
C VAL A 184 2.05 -15.75 10.68
N GLY A 185 1.93 -14.48 10.29
CA GLY A 185 2.68 -13.38 10.91
C GLY A 185 2.36 -13.22 12.39
N GLU A 186 1.10 -13.31 12.78
CA GLU A 186 0.67 -13.26 14.19
C GLU A 186 1.27 -14.41 14.99
N LYS A 187 1.22 -15.64 14.47
CA LYS A 187 1.84 -16.81 15.12
C LYS A 187 3.35 -16.71 15.24
N ILE A 188 4.02 -16.15 14.23
CA ILE A 188 5.45 -15.87 14.29
C ILE A 188 5.74 -14.86 15.40
N GLN A 189 4.93 -13.80 15.51
CA GLN A 189 5.07 -12.80 16.56
C GLN A 189 4.88 -13.39 17.96
N GLU A 190 3.87 -14.25 18.15
CA GLU A 190 3.65 -14.98 19.42
C GLU A 190 4.81 -15.90 19.77
N ALA A 191 5.39 -16.62 18.81
CA ALA A 191 6.58 -17.43 19.06
C ALA A 191 7.81 -16.57 19.40
N TYR A 192 7.95 -15.40 18.77
CA TYR A 192 9.01 -14.44 19.09
C TYR A 192 8.89 -13.84 20.49
N THR A 193 7.68 -13.64 21.03
CA THR A 193 7.55 -13.14 22.42
C THR A 193 8.06 -14.15 23.44
N VAL A 194 7.85 -15.45 23.20
CA VAL A 194 8.39 -16.53 24.06
C VAL A 194 9.92 -16.56 23.99
N ALA A 195 10.50 -16.55 22.78
CA ALA A 195 11.95 -16.53 22.60
C ALA A 195 12.59 -15.26 23.19
N GLY A 196 11.94 -14.11 23.00
CA GLY A 196 12.34 -12.84 23.60
C GLY A 196 12.33 -12.86 25.13
N GLY A 197 11.32 -13.49 25.74
CA GLY A 197 11.24 -13.67 27.19
C GLY A 197 12.40 -14.49 27.76
N ILE A 198 12.85 -15.54 27.07
CA ILE A 198 14.03 -16.35 27.48
C ILE A 198 15.29 -15.49 27.48
N VAL A 199 15.50 -14.69 26.42
CA VAL A 199 16.65 -13.79 26.31
C VAL A 199 16.61 -12.71 27.38
N GLU A 200 15.44 -12.12 27.62
CA GLU A 200 15.25 -11.08 28.63
C GLU A 200 15.58 -11.61 30.04
N GLN A 201 15.09 -12.82 30.39
CA GLN A 201 15.42 -13.47 31.66
C GLN A 201 16.92 -13.78 31.79
N ALA A 202 17.53 -14.30 30.71
CA ALA A 202 18.94 -14.63 30.68
C ALA A 202 19.85 -13.40 30.88
N LEU A 203 19.52 -12.29 30.20
CA LEU A 203 20.28 -11.04 30.29
C LEU A 203 20.05 -10.33 31.63
N SER A 204 18.81 -10.31 32.12
CA SER A 204 18.47 -9.73 33.42
C SER A 204 19.22 -10.42 34.58
N SER A 205 19.35 -11.75 34.50
CA SER A 205 20.03 -12.57 35.51
C SER A 205 21.38 -13.12 35.04
N ILE A 206 22.13 -12.36 34.25
CA ILE A 206 23.37 -12.85 33.59
C ILE A 206 24.42 -13.37 34.57
N ARG A 207 24.54 -12.74 35.76
CA ARG A 207 25.47 -13.20 36.80
C ARG A 207 25.10 -14.58 37.34
N THR A 208 23.81 -14.89 37.41
CA THR A 208 23.29 -16.19 37.84
C THR A 208 23.53 -17.25 36.77
N VAL A 209 23.27 -16.93 35.50
CA VAL A 209 23.56 -17.85 34.39
C VAL A 209 25.05 -18.23 34.36
N TYR A 210 25.92 -17.23 34.53
CA TYR A 210 27.37 -17.42 34.60
C TYR A 210 27.81 -18.23 35.83
N SER A 211 27.30 -17.90 37.02
CA SER A 211 27.70 -18.58 38.27
C SER A 211 27.31 -20.05 38.31
N TYR A 212 26.21 -20.42 37.63
CA TYR A 212 25.76 -21.80 37.50
C TYR A 212 26.27 -22.50 36.24
N VAL A 213 27.12 -21.85 35.43
CA VAL A 213 27.69 -22.38 34.18
C VAL A 213 26.58 -22.93 33.25
N ARG A 214 25.50 -22.16 33.09
CA ARG A 214 24.30 -22.55 32.31
C ARG A 214 24.20 -21.87 30.95
N GLU A 215 25.29 -21.31 30.45
CA GLU A 215 25.35 -20.59 29.17
C GLU A 215 24.86 -21.48 28.01
N ASP A 216 25.41 -22.69 27.88
CA ASP A 216 25.02 -23.64 26.84
C ASP A 216 23.55 -24.07 26.95
N HIS A 217 23.07 -24.30 28.18
CA HIS A 217 21.67 -24.66 28.42
C HIS A 217 20.71 -23.54 28.00
N THR A 218 21.04 -22.29 28.31
CA THR A 218 20.24 -21.12 27.94
C THR A 218 20.27 -20.90 26.43
N ALA A 219 21.43 -21.08 25.78
CA ALA A 219 21.55 -21.01 24.33
C ALA A 219 20.72 -22.09 23.65
N GLN A 220 20.72 -23.32 24.18
CA GLN A 220 19.91 -24.41 23.65
C GLN A 220 18.41 -24.16 23.86
N SER A 221 18.00 -23.68 25.04
CA SER A 221 16.60 -23.31 25.30
C SER A 221 16.10 -22.21 24.35
N TYR A 222 16.95 -21.25 24.00
CA TYR A 222 16.64 -20.24 23.00
C TYR A 222 16.56 -20.84 21.58
N SER A 223 17.47 -21.74 21.23
CA SER A 223 17.45 -22.46 19.95
C SER A 223 16.15 -23.27 19.78
N ASP A 224 15.72 -23.98 20.82
CA ASP A 224 14.49 -24.77 20.83
C ASP A 224 13.25 -23.85 20.67
N ALA A 225 13.28 -22.66 21.28
CA ALA A 225 12.22 -21.65 21.11
C ALA A 225 12.19 -21.01 19.70
N LEU A 226 13.30 -21.04 18.96
CA LEU A 226 13.38 -20.55 17.58
C LEU A 226 12.93 -21.57 16.54
N GLU A 227 12.96 -22.87 16.84
CA GLU A 227 12.52 -23.93 15.92
C GLU A 227 11.09 -23.72 15.36
N PRO A 228 10.06 -23.38 16.15
CA PRO A 228 8.73 -23.06 15.62
C PRO A 228 8.74 -21.84 14.70
N ILE A 229 9.57 -20.83 14.99
CA ILE A 229 9.71 -19.62 14.17
C ILE A 229 10.29 -19.98 12.80
N LEU A 230 11.32 -20.82 12.75
CA LEU A 230 11.91 -21.30 11.50
C LEU A 230 10.91 -22.08 10.66
N ASN A 231 10.15 -22.99 11.27
CA ASN A 231 9.13 -23.78 10.58
C ASN A 231 7.99 -22.90 10.02
N LEU A 232 7.51 -21.94 10.82
CA LEU A 232 6.50 -20.97 10.37
C LEU A 232 7.06 -20.03 9.29
N GLY A 233 8.31 -19.59 9.41
CA GLY A 233 8.99 -18.75 8.44
C GLY A 233 9.19 -19.45 7.09
N SER A 234 9.55 -20.73 7.09
CA SER A 234 9.62 -21.54 5.87
C SER A 234 8.25 -21.64 5.18
N LYS A 235 7.19 -21.91 5.96
CA LYS A 235 5.80 -21.92 5.45
C LYS A 235 5.39 -20.56 4.92
N GLN A 236 5.77 -19.47 5.59
CA GLN A 236 5.53 -18.09 5.16
C GLN A 236 6.24 -17.81 3.83
N GLY A 237 7.49 -18.23 3.68
CA GLY A 237 8.26 -18.12 2.44
C GLY A 237 7.58 -18.84 1.28
N LEU A 238 7.10 -20.07 1.50
CA LEU A 238 6.36 -20.83 0.49
C LEU A 238 5.05 -20.13 0.10
N MET A 239 4.28 -19.63 1.08
CA MET A 239 3.04 -18.88 0.81
C MET A 239 3.31 -17.58 0.05
N LYS A 240 4.37 -16.83 0.38
CA LYS A 240 4.79 -15.65 -0.39
C LYS A 240 5.15 -16.03 -1.83
N GLY A 241 5.90 -17.12 -2.01
CA GLY A 241 6.24 -17.64 -3.33
C GLY A 241 5.00 -18.00 -4.16
N MET A 242 4.01 -18.66 -3.55
CA MET A 242 2.73 -18.96 -4.20
C MET A 242 1.92 -17.69 -4.52
N ALA A 243 1.91 -16.71 -3.62
CA ALA A 243 1.24 -15.43 -3.85
C ALA A 243 1.85 -14.68 -5.04
N ILE A 244 3.18 -14.60 -5.13
CA ILE A 244 3.87 -14.00 -6.29
C ILE A 244 3.60 -14.83 -7.56
N GLY A 245 3.63 -16.16 -7.45
CA GLY A 245 3.31 -17.05 -8.57
C GLY A 245 1.89 -16.87 -9.12
N SER A 246 0.93 -16.53 -8.25
CA SER A 246 -0.45 -16.26 -8.67
C SER A 246 -0.59 -15.00 -9.55
N VAL A 247 0.38 -14.08 -9.51
CA VAL A 247 0.45 -12.94 -10.45
C VAL A 247 0.59 -13.43 -11.90
N GLY A 248 1.05 -14.67 -12.12
CA GLY A 248 1.04 -15.31 -13.44
C GLY A 248 -0.33 -15.33 -14.13
N ILE A 249 -1.43 -15.32 -13.35
CA ILE A 249 -2.80 -15.22 -13.89
C ILE A 249 -2.97 -13.91 -14.68
N ALA A 250 -2.29 -12.82 -14.32
CA ALA A 250 -2.36 -11.55 -15.04
C ALA A 250 -1.92 -11.71 -16.49
N TYR A 251 -0.89 -12.52 -16.78
CA TYR A 251 -0.47 -12.78 -18.16
C TYR A 251 -1.52 -13.57 -18.95
N ALA A 252 -2.25 -14.49 -18.31
CA ALA A 252 -3.37 -15.19 -18.94
C ALA A 252 -4.52 -14.22 -19.26
N VAL A 253 -4.79 -13.25 -18.37
CA VAL A 253 -5.78 -12.18 -18.62
C VAL A 253 -5.34 -11.31 -19.79
N TRP A 254 -4.08 -10.90 -19.87
CA TRP A 254 -3.52 -10.16 -21.00
C TRP A 254 -3.67 -10.94 -22.32
N ALA A 255 -3.38 -12.24 -22.31
CA ALA A 255 -3.52 -13.09 -23.49
C ALA A 255 -4.99 -13.19 -23.95
N LEU A 256 -5.93 -13.37 -23.01
CA LEU A 256 -7.37 -13.41 -23.29
C LEU A 256 -7.86 -12.08 -23.86
N GLN A 257 -7.46 -10.95 -23.25
CA GLN A 257 -7.81 -9.62 -23.74
C GLN A 257 -7.23 -9.34 -25.13
N GLY A 258 -6.00 -9.78 -25.40
CA GLY A 258 -5.39 -9.67 -26.73
C GLY A 258 -6.15 -10.48 -27.79
N TRP A 259 -6.51 -11.72 -27.47
CA TRP A 259 -7.27 -12.60 -28.37
C TRP A 259 -8.69 -12.05 -28.65
N TYR A 260 -9.45 -11.73 -27.60
CA TYR A 260 -10.80 -11.20 -27.76
C TYR A 260 -10.80 -9.79 -28.36
N GLY A 261 -9.83 -8.96 -28.00
CA GLY A 261 -9.61 -7.64 -28.58
C GLY A 261 -9.35 -7.70 -30.08
N SER A 262 -8.53 -8.65 -30.54
CA SER A 262 -8.26 -8.87 -31.97
C SER A 262 -9.54 -9.20 -32.77
N ILE A 263 -10.39 -10.08 -32.21
CA ILE A 263 -11.69 -10.41 -32.81
C ILE A 263 -12.60 -9.18 -32.87
N LEU A 264 -12.63 -8.36 -31.82
CA LEU A 264 -13.43 -7.12 -31.79
C LEU A 264 -12.99 -6.09 -32.84
N VAL A 265 -11.68 -5.96 -33.06
CA VAL A 265 -11.14 -5.06 -34.08
C VAL A 265 -11.47 -5.57 -35.48
N THR A 266 -11.32 -6.88 -35.72
CA THR A 266 -11.47 -7.49 -37.04
C THR A 266 -12.94 -7.63 -37.47
N GLU A 267 -13.82 -8.13 -36.59
CA GLU A 267 -15.21 -8.44 -36.95
C GLU A 267 -16.19 -7.29 -36.69
N LYS A 268 -15.92 -6.45 -35.68
CA LYS A 268 -16.85 -5.42 -35.20
C LYS A 268 -16.38 -3.99 -35.49
N GLY A 269 -15.22 -3.82 -36.14
CA GLY A 269 -14.68 -2.52 -36.54
C GLY A 269 -14.37 -1.59 -35.37
N VAL A 270 -14.12 -2.14 -34.17
CA VAL A 270 -13.70 -1.33 -33.01
C VAL A 270 -12.31 -0.78 -33.28
N LYS A 271 -12.07 0.50 -32.96
CA LYS A 271 -10.74 1.10 -33.12
C LYS A 271 -9.72 0.40 -32.21
N GLY A 272 -8.59 -0.03 -32.76
CA GLY A 272 -7.58 -0.81 -32.04
C GLY A 272 -7.02 -0.13 -30.79
N GLY A 273 -6.83 1.20 -30.83
CA GLY A 273 -6.41 1.97 -29.66
C GLY A 273 -7.41 1.90 -28.51
N ASN A 274 -8.71 1.95 -28.80
CA ASN A 274 -9.75 1.86 -27.76
C ASN A 274 -9.76 0.49 -27.08
N ALA A 275 -9.57 -0.59 -27.84
CA ALA A 275 -9.52 -1.95 -27.30
C ALA A 275 -8.27 -2.17 -26.44
N PHE A 276 -7.10 -1.69 -26.91
CA PHE A 276 -5.84 -1.77 -26.17
C PHE A 276 -5.91 -0.97 -24.86
N THR A 277 -6.32 0.29 -24.94
CA THR A 277 -6.46 1.18 -23.78
C THR A 277 -7.45 0.65 -22.75
N ALA A 278 -8.60 0.12 -23.19
CA ALA A 278 -9.55 -0.52 -22.28
C ALA A 278 -8.93 -1.75 -21.59
N GLY A 279 -8.15 -2.56 -22.33
CA GLY A 279 -7.44 -3.70 -21.75
C GLY A 279 -6.45 -3.29 -20.67
N VAL A 280 -5.59 -2.32 -20.98
CA VAL A 280 -4.57 -1.77 -20.06
C VAL A 280 -5.21 -1.20 -18.81
N CYS A 281 -6.27 -0.38 -18.94
CA CYS A 281 -6.96 0.21 -17.80
C CYS A 281 -7.55 -0.86 -16.86
N ILE A 282 -8.11 -1.93 -17.42
CA ILE A 282 -8.72 -3.00 -16.61
C ILE A 282 -7.65 -3.76 -15.81
N VAL A 283 -6.52 -4.09 -16.43
CA VAL A 283 -5.46 -4.83 -15.74
C VAL A 283 -4.75 -3.95 -14.71
N TYR A 284 -4.41 -2.71 -15.07
CA TYR A 284 -3.78 -1.78 -14.14
C TYR A 284 -4.68 -1.39 -12.98
N GLY A 285 -5.99 -1.27 -13.19
CA GLY A 285 -6.93 -1.03 -12.10
C GLY A 285 -6.98 -2.21 -11.12
N GLY A 286 -6.78 -3.44 -11.60
CA GLY A 286 -6.86 -4.67 -10.81
C GLY A 286 -5.57 -5.10 -10.09
N LEU A 287 -4.46 -4.40 -10.31
CA LEU A 287 -3.14 -4.71 -9.75
C LEU A 287 -2.87 -3.84 -8.52
#